data_AF-A0A160PN21-F1
#
_entry.id   AF-A0A160PN21-F1
#
_cell.length_a   1.000
_cell.length_b   1.000
_cell.length_c   1.000
_cell.angle_alpha   90.00
_cell.angle_beta   90.00
_cell.angle_gamma   90.00
#
_symmetry.space_group_name_H-M   'P 1'
#
loop_
_entity.id
_entity.type
_entity.pdbx_description
1 polymer ?
#
loop_
_entity_poly.entity_id
_entity_poly.type
_entity_poly.pdbx_seq_one_letter_code
_entity_poly.pdbx_strand_id
1 'polypeptide(L)'
;MQNITRKFAAATLAASLFIPTTITVANAQSSFVSGSSEIGSSKVELSKAERFHRGYAAYGEALGHTANPSLKPYAQDVLTRALDGEFPLKYGDYYWYDAETGINYTIEVWTDAEIDYFLFKLDEWLLEAEIYPDKIPTQFALEVGTSGAEYISVIAQQYPI
;
A
#
# COMPACT_ATOMS: atom_id res chain seq x y z
N MET A 1 -27.97 30.03 -14.34
CA MET A 1 -26.57 29.56 -14.46
C MET A 1 -25.88 29.79 -13.12
N GLN A 2 -25.62 28.72 -12.37
CA GLN A 2 -24.79 28.76 -11.17
C GLN A 2 -23.65 27.76 -11.38
N ASN A 3 -22.45 28.29 -11.55
CA ASN A 3 -21.23 27.50 -11.68
C ASN A 3 -20.83 27.02 -10.28
N ILE A 4 -21.07 25.75 -9.97
CA ILE A 4 -20.49 25.10 -8.79
C ILE A 4 -19.09 24.65 -9.18
N THR A 5 -18.11 25.52 -8.95
CA THR A 5 -16.68 25.18 -9.03
C THR A 5 -16.35 24.25 -7.86
N ARG A 6 -16.30 22.94 -8.12
CA ARG A 6 -15.81 21.95 -7.14
C ARG A 6 -14.32 22.18 -6.92
N LYS A 7 -13.96 22.61 -5.71
CA LYS A 7 -12.55 22.74 -5.28
C LYS A 7 -12.08 21.37 -4.81
N PHE A 8 -11.18 20.74 -5.57
CA PHE A 8 -10.43 19.57 -5.10
C PHE A 8 -9.45 20.02 -4.03
N ALA A 9 -9.64 19.57 -2.78
CA ALA A 9 -8.64 19.71 -1.74
C ALA A 9 -7.61 18.59 -1.94
N ALA A 10 -6.44 18.94 -2.50
CA ALA A 10 -5.32 18.03 -2.59
C ALA A 10 -4.74 17.79 -1.18
N ALA A 11 -5.04 16.64 -0.58
CA ALA A 11 -4.39 16.20 0.65
C ALA A 11 -2.94 15.83 0.34
N THR A 12 -1.99 16.65 0.78
CA THR A 12 -0.56 16.34 0.67
C THR A 12 -0.18 15.49 1.87
N LEU A 13 -0.15 14.16 1.71
CA LEU A 13 0.39 13.26 2.71
C LEU A 13 1.91 13.40 2.73
N ALA A 14 2.44 14.13 3.71
CA ALA A 14 3.86 14.19 3.97
C ALA A 14 4.31 12.87 4.62
N ALA A 15 4.77 11.92 3.81
CA ALA A 15 5.48 10.75 4.31
C ALA A 15 6.90 11.17 4.71
N SER A 16 7.15 11.37 5.99
CA SER A 16 8.51 11.56 6.51
C SER A 16 9.25 10.23 6.44
N LEU A 17 10.17 10.12 5.47
CA LEU A 17 11.08 8.99 5.31
C LEU A 17 12.05 8.97 6.52
N PHE A 18 11.80 8.07 7.48
CA PHE A 18 12.80 7.77 8.50
C PHE A 18 13.90 6.92 7.87
N ILE A 19 15.03 7.55 7.51
CA ILE A 19 16.24 6.85 7.09
C ILE A 19 16.96 6.39 8.37
N PRO A 20 17.19 5.08 8.59
CA PRO A 20 18.05 4.63 9.69
C PRO A 20 19.49 5.07 9.43
N THR A 21 20.10 5.72 10.41
CA THR A 21 21.51 6.11 10.41
C THR A 21 22.43 4.89 10.47
N THR A 22 23.21 4.72 9.40
CA THR A 22 24.40 3.86 9.14
C THR A 22 25.12 3.18 10.30
N ILE A 23 25.50 1.91 10.06
CA ILE A 23 26.82 1.36 10.45
C ILE A 23 27.52 0.80 9.19
N THR A 24 28.76 1.27 9.01
CA THR A 24 29.77 1.11 7.94
C THR A 24 30.24 -0.36 7.81
N VAL A 25 30.69 -0.96 6.68
CA VAL A 25 31.93 -0.82 5.84
C VAL A 25 31.68 -1.68 4.56
N ALA A 26 32.10 -1.43 3.31
CA ALA A 26 33.35 -0.93 2.75
C ALA A 26 33.22 -0.39 1.30
N ASN A 27 34.01 0.64 1.01
CA ASN A 27 34.61 1.09 -0.27
C ASN A 27 33.98 0.67 -1.62
N ALA A 28 33.43 1.67 -2.31
CA ALA A 28 33.72 1.90 -3.73
C ALA A 28 33.81 3.42 -3.98
N GLN A 29 35.03 3.93 -4.11
CA GLN A 29 35.27 5.26 -4.66
C GLN A 29 34.81 5.27 -6.13
N SER A 30 33.90 6.16 -6.48
CA SER A 30 33.79 6.64 -7.86
C SER A 30 33.35 8.09 -7.86
N SER A 31 34.12 8.90 -8.59
CA SER A 31 34.21 10.35 -8.52
C SER A 31 32.89 11.06 -8.86
N PHE A 32 32.38 11.88 -7.95
CA PHE A 32 31.39 12.89 -8.29
C PHE A 32 32.10 14.12 -8.88
N VAL A 33 32.15 14.16 -10.21
CA VAL A 33 32.35 15.39 -10.97
C VAL A 33 31.13 16.28 -10.72
N SER A 34 31.39 17.50 -10.23
CA SER A 34 30.39 18.56 -10.11
C SER A 34 29.89 18.95 -11.50
N GLY A 35 28.77 18.35 -11.92
CA GLY A 35 28.02 18.74 -13.11
C GLY A 35 26.73 19.43 -12.69
N SER A 36 26.71 20.76 -12.78
CA SER A 36 25.47 21.51 -12.89
C SER A 36 24.71 20.98 -14.11
N SER A 37 23.53 20.40 -13.90
CA SER A 37 22.59 20.13 -14.98
C SER A 37 21.18 20.12 -14.43
N GLU A 38 20.49 21.20 -14.80
CA GLU A 38 19.07 21.28 -15.12
C GLU A 38 18.09 20.69 -14.09
N ILE A 39 17.39 21.62 -13.43
CA ILE A 39 16.08 21.39 -12.82
C ILE A 39 15.11 21.04 -13.96
N GLY A 40 15.19 19.81 -14.44
CA GLY A 40 14.12 19.15 -15.14
C GLY A 40 13.13 18.68 -14.09
N SER A 41 11.93 19.27 -14.08
CA SER A 41 10.81 18.74 -13.31
C SER A 41 10.37 17.40 -13.91
N SER A 42 11.17 16.35 -13.70
CA SER A 42 10.70 14.98 -13.89
C SER A 42 9.68 14.74 -12.78
N LYS A 43 8.39 14.62 -13.16
CA LYS A 43 7.42 14.02 -12.25
C LYS A 43 8.00 12.65 -11.90
N VAL A 44 8.42 12.47 -10.64
CA VAL A 44 8.87 11.17 -10.14
C VAL A 44 7.68 10.23 -10.29
N GLU A 45 7.74 9.36 -11.30
CA GLU A 45 6.72 8.34 -11.49
C GLU A 45 6.87 7.34 -10.34
N LEU A 46 5.77 7.12 -9.61
CA LEU A 46 5.76 6.18 -8.50
C LEU A 46 6.04 4.76 -9.01
N SER A 47 6.73 3.94 -8.21
CA SER A 47 6.93 2.52 -8.54
C SER A 47 5.59 1.80 -8.65
N LYS A 48 5.55 0.67 -9.38
CA LYS A 48 4.33 -0.14 -9.52
C LYS A 48 3.78 -0.57 -8.16
N ALA A 49 4.64 -1.02 -7.25
CA ALA A 49 4.28 -1.38 -5.87
C ALA A 49 3.64 -0.21 -5.12
N GLU A 50 4.21 0.99 -5.23
CA GLU A 50 3.68 2.20 -4.57
C GLU A 50 2.33 2.61 -5.15
N ARG A 51 2.16 2.52 -6.47
CA ARG A 51 0.87 2.76 -7.13
C ARG A 51 -0.18 1.74 -6.68
N PHE A 52 0.20 0.47 -6.59
CA PHE A 52 -0.68 -0.59 -6.11
C PHE A 52 -1.08 -0.38 -4.66
N HIS A 53 -0.13 -0.13 -3.76
CA HIS A 53 -0.38 0.18 -2.35
C HIS A 53 -1.39 1.33 -2.19
N ARG A 54 -1.15 2.45 -2.86
CA ARG A 54 -2.05 3.62 -2.80
C ARG A 54 -3.42 3.34 -3.40
N GLY A 55 -3.47 2.65 -4.54
CA GLY A 55 -4.72 2.31 -5.21
C GLY A 55 -5.58 1.37 -4.37
N TYR A 56 -4.96 0.37 -3.76
CA TYR A 56 -5.66 -0.60 -2.93
C TYR A 56 -6.11 0.01 -1.60
N ALA A 57 -5.30 0.88 -0.98
CA ALA A 57 -5.75 1.65 0.17
C ALA A 57 -6.96 2.55 -0.18
N ALA A 58 -6.92 3.25 -1.32
CA ALA A 58 -8.04 4.07 -1.78
C ALA A 58 -9.29 3.23 -2.07
N TYR A 59 -9.12 2.02 -2.61
CA TYR A 59 -10.22 1.09 -2.84
C TYR A 59 -10.89 0.65 -1.53
N GLY A 60 -10.11 0.32 -0.50
CA GLY A 60 -10.65 0.01 0.83
C GLY A 60 -11.42 1.19 1.45
N GLU A 61 -10.92 2.41 1.31
CA GLU A 61 -11.64 3.61 1.78
C GLU A 61 -12.93 3.86 1.00
N ALA A 62 -12.92 3.64 -0.33
CA ALA A 62 -14.11 3.75 -1.17
C ALA A 62 -15.20 2.73 -0.79
N LEU A 63 -14.81 1.53 -0.36
CA LEU A 63 -15.71 0.53 0.21
C LEU A 63 -16.29 0.92 1.58
N GLY A 64 -15.90 2.07 2.14
CA GLY A 64 -16.40 2.59 3.41
C GLY A 64 -15.57 2.18 4.63
N HIS A 65 -14.39 1.58 4.43
CA HIS A 65 -13.46 1.32 5.52
C HIS A 65 -12.66 2.58 5.89
N THR A 66 -12.04 2.60 7.06
CA THR A 66 -11.23 3.72 7.53
C THR A 66 -9.79 3.28 7.75
N ALA A 67 -8.84 3.94 7.12
CA ALA A 67 -7.42 3.69 7.38
C ALA A 67 -7.08 4.02 8.84
N ASN A 68 -6.48 3.07 9.56
CA ASN A 68 -6.03 3.22 10.95
C ASN A 68 -4.51 3.05 11.03
N PRO A 69 -3.75 4.14 11.23
CA PRO A 69 -2.29 4.09 11.38
C PRO A 69 -1.79 3.16 12.49
N SER A 70 -2.61 2.92 13.52
CA SER A 70 -2.26 2.05 14.65
C SER A 70 -2.21 0.57 14.26
N LEU A 71 -2.85 0.18 13.15
CA LEU A 71 -2.81 -1.19 12.62
C LEU A 71 -1.59 -1.45 11.72
N LYS A 72 -0.88 -0.40 11.28
CA LYS A 72 0.27 -0.54 10.37
C LYS A 72 1.41 -1.41 10.91
N PRO A 73 1.82 -1.31 12.19
CA PRO A 73 2.88 -2.18 12.72
C PRO A 73 2.52 -3.67 12.64
N TYR A 74 1.24 -4.01 12.81
CA TYR A 74 0.75 -5.37 12.73
C TYR A 74 0.77 -5.91 11.29
N ALA A 75 0.28 -5.11 10.34
CA ALA A 75 0.37 -5.46 8.91
C ALA A 75 1.83 -5.61 8.45
N GLN A 76 2.72 -4.75 8.94
CA GLN A 76 4.15 -4.78 8.61
C GLN A 76 4.86 -6.01 9.18
N ASP A 77 4.60 -6.37 10.44
CA ASP A 77 5.16 -7.58 11.06
C ASP A 77 4.78 -8.84 10.28
N VAL A 78 3.49 -8.94 9.94
CA VAL A 78 2.96 -10.04 9.13
C VAL A 78 3.58 -10.07 7.73
N LEU A 79 3.73 -8.92 7.08
CA LEU A 79 4.36 -8.83 5.77
C LEU A 79 5.81 -9.33 5.82
N THR A 80 6.58 -8.94 6.84
CA THR A 80 7.95 -9.43 7.02
C THR A 80 7.98 -10.96 7.14
N ARG A 81 7.11 -11.52 7.98
CA ARG A 81 7.00 -12.98 8.18
C ARG A 81 6.53 -13.71 6.91
N ALA A 82 5.65 -13.09 6.12
CA ALA A 82 5.21 -13.59 4.80
C ALA A 82 6.36 -13.63 3.79
N LEU A 83 7.17 -12.58 3.73
CA LEU A 83 8.35 -12.51 2.88
C LEU A 83 9.43 -13.52 3.30
N ASP A 84 9.53 -13.83 4.59
CA ASP A 84 10.41 -14.88 5.13
C ASP A 84 9.88 -16.31 4.91
N GLY A 85 8.69 -16.45 4.32
CA GLY A 85 8.11 -17.76 3.95
C GLY A 85 7.45 -18.50 5.11
N GLU A 86 7.07 -17.82 6.18
CA GLU A 86 6.37 -18.43 7.32
C GLU A 86 4.94 -18.91 6.97
N PHE A 87 4.37 -18.41 5.87
CA PHE A 87 3.00 -18.70 5.46
C PHE A 87 2.97 -19.58 4.20
N PRO A 88 2.04 -20.56 4.12
CA PRO A 88 1.93 -21.46 2.97
C PRO A 88 1.16 -20.81 1.80
N LEU A 89 1.69 -19.74 1.21
CA LEU A 89 1.03 -18.88 0.22
C LEU A 89 0.86 -19.47 -1.20
N LYS A 90 0.85 -20.81 -1.34
CA LYS A 90 0.92 -21.47 -2.65
C LYS A 90 -0.36 -21.39 -3.50
N TYR A 91 -1.52 -21.10 -2.90
CA TYR A 91 -2.80 -21.01 -3.62
C TYR A 91 -3.80 -20.11 -2.90
N GLY A 92 -3.97 -18.88 -3.40
CA GLY A 92 -4.98 -17.92 -2.94
C GLY A 92 -4.60 -17.20 -1.65
N ASP A 93 -5.57 -16.48 -1.10
CA ASP A 93 -5.37 -15.61 0.04
C ASP A 93 -5.32 -16.41 1.35
N TYR A 94 -4.46 -15.99 2.26
CA TYR A 94 -4.36 -16.52 3.61
C TYR A 94 -5.11 -15.63 4.59
N TYR A 95 -6.14 -16.18 5.23
CA TYR A 95 -6.96 -15.47 6.21
C TYR A 95 -6.78 -16.06 7.61
N TRP A 96 -6.60 -15.21 8.61
CA TRP A 96 -6.75 -15.64 10.01
C TRP A 96 -7.25 -14.53 10.93
N TYR A 97 -7.79 -14.93 12.07
CA TYR A 97 -8.20 -14.04 13.15
C TYR A 97 -7.29 -14.24 14.37
N ASP A 98 -6.74 -13.16 14.90
CA ASP A 98 -6.01 -13.14 16.16
C ASP A 98 -6.95 -12.69 17.29
N ALA A 99 -7.27 -13.62 18.19
CA ALA A 99 -8.18 -13.39 19.30
C ALA A 99 -7.57 -12.51 20.41
N GLU A 100 -6.24 -12.42 20.52
CA GLU A 100 -5.57 -11.59 21.53
C GLU A 100 -5.66 -10.12 21.16
N THR A 101 -5.38 -9.80 19.89
CA THR A 101 -5.39 -8.42 19.39
C THR A 101 -6.75 -8.01 18.81
N GLY A 102 -7.62 -8.97 18.50
CA GLY A 102 -8.91 -8.73 17.84
C GLY A 102 -8.78 -8.33 16.38
N ILE A 103 -7.65 -8.67 15.73
CA ILE A 103 -7.33 -8.28 14.36
C ILE A 103 -7.58 -9.46 13.40
N ASN A 104 -8.23 -9.19 12.27
CA ASN A 104 -8.31 -10.11 11.14
C ASN A 104 -7.21 -9.76 10.16
N TYR A 105 -6.50 -10.76 9.68
CA TYR A 105 -5.43 -10.59 8.71
C TYR A 105 -5.78 -11.31 7.42
N THR A 106 -5.49 -10.63 6.32
CA THR A 106 -5.55 -11.16 4.96
C THR A 106 -4.18 -10.97 4.32
N ILE A 107 -3.57 -12.06 3.85
CA ILE A 107 -2.34 -12.03 3.05
C ILE A 107 -2.69 -12.50 1.65
N GLU A 108 -2.34 -11.73 0.63
CA GLU A 108 -2.63 -12.10 -0.75
C GLU A 108 -1.35 -12.01 -1.58
N VAL A 109 -1.22 -12.93 -2.53
CA VAL A 109 -0.10 -12.95 -3.47
C VAL A 109 -0.61 -12.53 -4.83
N TRP A 110 0.06 -11.53 -5.40
CA TRP A 110 -0.28 -10.93 -6.67
C TRP A 110 0.87 -11.13 -7.65
N THR A 111 0.54 -11.62 -8.84
CA THR A 111 1.44 -11.59 -9.98
C THR A 111 1.54 -10.17 -10.54
N ASP A 112 2.62 -9.89 -11.26
CA ASP A 112 2.80 -8.59 -11.94
C ASP A 112 1.64 -8.26 -12.89
N ALA A 113 1.07 -9.28 -13.57
CA ALA A 113 -0.08 -9.13 -14.45
C ALA A 113 -1.38 -8.81 -13.71
N GLU A 114 -1.59 -9.36 -12.51
CA GLU A 114 -2.75 -9.06 -11.68
C GLU A 114 -2.68 -7.64 -11.13
N ILE A 115 -1.49 -7.15 -10.75
CA ILE A 115 -1.32 -5.75 -10.37
C ILE A 115 -1.57 -4.82 -11.56
N ASP A 116 -1.05 -5.13 -12.74
CA ASP A 116 -1.31 -4.31 -13.92
C ASP A 116 -2.79 -4.26 -14.26
N TYR A 117 -3.49 -5.40 -14.12
CA TYR A 117 -4.93 -5.46 -14.30
C TYR A 117 -5.69 -4.65 -13.24
N PHE A 118 -5.32 -4.79 -11.96
CA PHE A 118 -5.88 -4.02 -10.85
C PHE A 118 -5.72 -2.52 -11.11
N LEU A 119 -4.50 -2.07 -11.43
CA LEU A 119 -4.20 -0.67 -11.69
C LEU A 119 -4.89 -0.13 -12.95
N PHE A 120 -5.11 -0.98 -13.96
CA PHE A 120 -5.88 -0.63 -15.14
C PHE A 120 -7.38 -0.46 -14.83
N LYS A 121 -7.92 -1.28 -13.92
CA LYS A 121 -9.34 -1.27 -13.50
C LYS A 121 -9.67 -0.34 -12.33
N LEU A 122 -8.65 0.21 -11.67
CA LEU A 122 -8.79 0.93 -10.42
C LEU A 122 -9.87 2.03 -10.45
N ASP A 123 -9.90 2.88 -11.49
CA ASP A 123 -10.89 3.96 -11.57
C ASP A 123 -12.34 3.45 -11.66
N GLU A 124 -12.56 2.33 -12.37
CA GLU A 124 -13.86 1.67 -12.48
C GLU A 124 -14.27 1.05 -11.14
N TRP A 125 -13.34 0.37 -10.48
CA TRP A 125 -13.57 -0.27 -9.17
C TRP A 125 -13.78 0.73 -8.04
N LEU A 126 -13.07 1.86 -8.04
CA LEU A 126 -13.30 2.95 -7.09
C LEU A 126 -14.72 3.50 -7.22
N LEU A 127 -15.17 3.76 -8.45
CA LEU A 127 -16.53 4.22 -8.69
C LEU A 127 -17.58 3.20 -8.23
N GLU A 128 -17.35 1.92 -8.51
CA GLU A 128 -18.26 0.85 -8.08
C GLU A 128 -18.32 0.74 -6.55
N ALA A 129 -17.17 0.80 -5.87
CA ALA A 129 -17.07 0.75 -4.41
C ALA A 129 -17.79 1.94 -3.74
N GLU A 130 -17.71 3.14 -4.31
CA GLU A 130 -18.45 4.30 -3.81
C GLU A 130 -19.98 4.14 -3.94
N ILE A 131 -20.44 3.45 -4.99
CA ILE A 131 -21.88 3.20 -5.23
C ILE A 131 -22.39 2.06 -4.33
N TYR A 132 -21.56 1.04 -4.13
CA TYR A 132 -21.91 -0.18 -3.39
C TYR A 132 -20.88 -0.45 -2.28
N PRO A 133 -20.83 0.38 -1.23
CA PRO A 133 -19.89 0.18 -0.14
C PRO A 133 -20.23 -1.07 0.68
N ASP A 134 -19.23 -1.56 1.41
CA ASP A 134 -19.41 -2.68 2.31
C ASP A 134 -20.40 -2.33 3.44
N LYS A 135 -21.22 -3.32 3.80
CA LYS A 135 -22.25 -3.15 4.83
C LYS A 135 -21.68 -2.91 6.23
N ILE A 136 -20.50 -3.45 6.48
CA ILE A 136 -19.83 -3.40 7.78
C ILE A 136 -18.52 -2.64 7.59
N PRO A 137 -18.48 -1.34 7.95
CA PRO A 137 -17.24 -0.58 7.87
C PRO A 137 -16.24 -1.15 8.88
N THR A 138 -14.99 -1.28 8.47
CA THR A 138 -13.89 -1.74 9.32
C THR A 138 -12.81 -0.67 9.39
N GLN A 139 -11.94 -0.79 10.39
CA GLN A 139 -10.67 -0.07 10.40
C GLN A 139 -9.61 -0.97 9.78
N PHE A 140 -8.72 -0.42 8.95
CA PHE A 140 -7.71 -1.24 8.30
C PHE A 140 -6.33 -0.57 8.19
N ALA A 141 -5.31 -1.40 8.04
CA ALA A 141 -4.01 -1.00 7.49
C ALA A 141 -3.62 -1.97 6.38
N LEU A 142 -2.96 -1.44 5.35
CA LEU A 142 -2.43 -2.19 4.21
C LEU A 142 -0.92 -1.98 4.14
N GLU A 143 -0.17 -3.07 3.98
CA GLU A 143 1.25 -3.05 3.63
C GLU A 143 1.48 -3.95 2.40
N VAL A 144 2.45 -3.56 1.56
CA VAL A 144 2.79 -4.27 0.33
C VAL A 144 4.29 -4.47 0.25
N GLY A 145 4.71 -5.70 -0.04
CA GLY A 145 6.10 -6.07 -0.29
C GLY A 145 6.26 -6.83 -1.60
N THR A 146 7.50 -7.13 -1.98
CA THR A 146 7.83 -7.93 -3.16
C THR A 146 8.71 -9.10 -2.79
N SER A 147 8.43 -10.27 -3.37
CA SER A 147 9.25 -11.47 -3.26
C SER A 147 9.52 -12.01 -4.67
N GLY A 148 10.72 -11.76 -5.18
CA GLY A 148 11.06 -12.11 -6.56
C GLY A 148 10.19 -11.39 -7.58
N ALA A 149 9.34 -12.13 -8.30
CA ALA A 149 8.42 -11.62 -9.32
C ALA A 149 6.97 -11.43 -8.80
N GLU A 150 6.72 -11.75 -7.54
CA GLU A 150 5.42 -11.66 -6.90
C GLU A 150 5.37 -10.48 -5.94
N TYR A 151 4.17 -9.96 -5.73
CA TYR A 151 3.87 -8.94 -4.74
C TYR A 151 3.01 -9.58 -3.65
N ILE A 152 3.26 -9.19 -2.41
CA ILE A 152 2.50 -9.66 -1.25
C ILE A 152 1.81 -8.45 -0.64
N SER A 153 0.48 -8.46 -0.57
CA SER A 153 -0.30 -7.51 0.22
C SER A 153 -0.65 -8.15 1.57
N VAL A 154 -0.67 -7.32 2.60
CA VAL A 154 -1.15 -7.69 3.92
C VAL A 154 -2.13 -6.64 4.40
N ILE A 155 -3.35 -7.08 4.72
CA ILE A 155 -4.40 -6.24 5.27
C ILE A 155 -4.62 -6.67 6.73
N ALA A 156 -4.44 -5.75 7.66
CA ALA A 156 -4.84 -5.92 9.05
C ALA A 156 -6.14 -5.14 9.27
N GLN A 157 -7.22 -5.82 9.64
CA GLN A 157 -8.57 -5.26 9.77
C GLN A 157 -9.14 -5.48 11.18
N GLN A 158 -9.83 -4.47 11.70
CA GLN A 158 -10.54 -4.54 12.96
C GLN A 158 -11.99 -4.11 12.76
N TYR A 159 -12.92 -4.94 13.23
CA TYR A 159 -14.35 -4.64 13.19
C TYR A 159 -14.71 -3.67 14.33
N PRO A 160 -15.65 -2.75 14.10
CA PRO A 160 -16.20 -1.92 15.17
C PRO A 160 -16.89 -2.81 16.21
N ILE A 161 -16.58 -2.54 17.48
CA ILE A 161 -17.20 -3.19 18.65
C ILE A 161 -18.51 -2.48 18.99
#